data_AF-A0A2V5MFR5-F1
#
_entry.id   AF-A0A2V5MFR5-F1
#
_cell.length_a   1.000
_cell.length_b   1.000
_cell.length_c   1.000
_cell.angle_alpha   90.00
_cell.angle_beta   90.00
_cell.angle_gamma   90.00
#
_symmetry.space_group_name_H-M   'P 1'
#
loop_
_entity.id
_entity.type
_entity.pdbx_description
1 polymer ?
#
loop_
_entity_poly.entity_id
_entity_poly.type
_entity_poly.pdbx_seq_one_letter_code
_entity_poly.pdbx_strand_id
1 'polypeptide(L)'
;MIIIIAAILFGGLVGVILVGARLRRLIPAEHLSTDSKDAVKLALGLVATMTAILLGLLVSSAKNSFDTARSEVIQMSAKIALLDRILVLYGKQTEDARRALRDSVAEGVRRTWPPGGRRPATLDPNEQMGDALYAAISQLAPMDDAQRALKAEAVTLMIQLAELRSLVQAQAVSSLSRPLLVALVIWLVVIFLGFAILAPPNTTSTLALLAGAFSVGCAVFIILELDYPFAGVVRIPSEPMIRTLDHLSKQTS
;
A
#
# COMPACT_ATOMS: atom_id res chain seq x y z
N MET A 1 -0.42 -13.89 -0.14
CA MET A 1 1.03 -13.81 -0.43
C MET A 1 1.79 -13.12 0.69
N ILE A 2 1.39 -11.93 1.13
CA ILE A 2 2.05 -11.15 2.21
C ILE A 2 2.20 -11.95 3.52
N ILE A 3 1.12 -12.60 3.97
CA ILE A 3 1.14 -13.47 5.17
C ILE A 3 2.18 -14.59 5.05
N ILE A 4 2.37 -15.15 3.85
CA ILE A 4 3.35 -16.23 3.62
C ILE A 4 4.77 -15.67 3.76
N ILE A 5 5.05 -14.49 3.21
CA ILE A 5 6.37 -13.84 3.32
C ILE A 5 6.68 -13.52 4.79
N ALA A 6 5.72 -12.94 5.52
CA ALA A 6 5.88 -12.65 6.94
C ALA A 6 6.07 -13.94 7.77
N ALA A 7 5.34 -15.02 7.46
CA ALA A 7 5.48 -16.31 8.11
C ALA A 7 6.83 -16.97 7.81
N ILE A 8 7.34 -16.88 6.57
CA ILE A 8 8.67 -17.36 6.19
C ILE A 8 9.75 -16.59 6.93
N LEU A 9 9.63 -15.26 7.03
CA LEU A 9 10.58 -14.43 7.76
C LEU A 9 10.58 -14.79 9.26
N PHE A 10 9.40 -14.89 9.87
CA PHE A 10 9.27 -15.30 11.26
C PHE A 10 9.86 -16.70 11.50
N GLY A 11 9.49 -17.69 10.67
CA GLY A 11 10.03 -19.05 10.73
C GLY A 11 11.55 -19.09 10.52
N GLY A 12 12.07 -18.26 9.63
CA GLY A 12 13.51 -18.08 9.40
C GLY A 12 14.22 -17.53 10.64
N LEU A 13 13.67 -16.49 11.28
CA LEU A 13 14.23 -15.92 12.52
C LEU A 13 14.18 -16.94 13.66
N VAL A 14 13.10 -17.71 13.80
CA VAL A 14 13.01 -18.81 14.77
C VAL A 14 14.08 -19.87 14.48
N GLY A 15 14.27 -20.24 13.21
CA GLY A 15 15.33 -21.14 12.77
C GLY A 15 16.72 -20.63 13.15
N VAL A 16 16.99 -19.34 12.92
CA VAL A 16 18.25 -18.67 13.29
C VAL A 16 18.48 -18.71 14.80
N ILE A 17 17.43 -18.46 15.61
CA ILE A 17 17.53 -18.55 17.07
C ILE A 17 17.91 -19.97 17.51
N LEU A 18 17.25 -20.99 16.93
CA LEU A 18 17.53 -22.40 17.24
C LEU A 18 18.94 -22.81 16.79
N VAL A 19 19.37 -22.40 15.59
CA VAL A 19 20.72 -22.65 15.08
C VAL A 19 21.75 -21.96 15.96
N GLY A 20 21.54 -20.70 16.33
CA GLY A 20 22.44 -19.97 17.25
C GLY A 20 22.58 -20.66 18.60
N ALA A 21 21.46 -21.14 19.16
CA ALA A 21 21.47 -21.90 20.41
C ALA A 21 22.24 -23.24 20.30
N ARG A 22 22.20 -23.91 19.14
CA ARG A 22 23.00 -25.11 18.87
C ARG A 22 24.47 -24.80 18.63
N LEU A 23 24.77 -23.77 17.85
CA LEU A 23 26.12 -23.34 17.53
C LEU A 23 26.87 -22.92 18.79
N ARG A 24 26.19 -22.26 19.73
CA ARG A 24 26.73 -21.94 21.04
C ARG A 24 27.23 -23.17 21.81
N ARG A 25 26.54 -24.32 21.71
CA ARG A 25 26.98 -25.56 22.38
C ARG A 25 28.28 -26.12 21.80
N LEU A 26 28.62 -25.72 20.57
CA LEU A 26 29.83 -26.14 19.86
C LEU A 26 30.99 -25.13 20.05
N ILE A 27 30.73 -23.94 20.59
CA ILE A 27 31.74 -22.89 20.76
C ILE A 27 32.50 -23.15 22.08
N PRO A 28 33.85 -23.29 22.03
CA PRO A 28 34.69 -23.41 23.22
C PRO A 28 34.53 -22.22 24.17
N ALA A 29 34.63 -22.47 25.48
CA ALA A 29 34.42 -21.46 26.52
C ALA A 29 35.34 -20.23 26.39
N GLU A 30 36.51 -20.38 25.76
CA GLU A 30 37.50 -19.31 25.56
C GLU A 30 37.02 -18.20 24.60
N HIS A 31 36.23 -18.51 23.57
CA HIS A 31 35.62 -17.52 22.68
C HIS A 31 34.36 -16.86 23.26
N LEU A 32 33.89 -17.32 24.41
CA LEU A 32 32.77 -16.78 25.18
C LEU A 32 33.25 -16.00 26.41
N SER A 33 34.50 -15.53 26.40
CA SER A 33 35.02 -14.61 27.43
C SER A 33 34.16 -13.35 27.52
N THR A 34 34.12 -12.74 28.70
CA THR A 34 33.28 -11.56 28.99
C THR A 34 33.61 -10.41 28.02
N ASP A 35 34.89 -10.17 27.76
CA ASP A 35 35.36 -9.12 26.84
C ASP A 35 34.91 -9.36 25.39
N SER A 36 34.99 -10.61 24.91
CA SER A 36 34.51 -10.96 23.56
C SER A 36 33.00 -10.80 23.43
N LYS A 37 32.24 -11.16 24.47
CA LYS A 37 30.79 -10.95 24.50
C LYS A 37 30.43 -9.47 24.47
N ASP A 38 31.15 -8.64 25.20
CA ASP A 38 30.85 -7.21 25.27
C ASP A 38 31.21 -6.49 23.96
N ALA A 39 32.31 -6.86 23.31
CA ALA A 39 32.61 -6.40 21.95
C ALA A 39 31.51 -6.79 20.93
N VAL A 40 31.05 -8.04 20.98
CA VAL A 40 29.94 -8.51 20.11
C VAL A 40 28.64 -7.78 20.42
N LYS A 41 28.29 -7.53 21.70
CA LYS A 41 27.10 -6.75 22.06
C LYS A 41 27.16 -5.32 21.54
N LEU A 42 28.32 -4.67 21.60
CA LEU A 42 28.50 -3.32 21.07
C LEU A 42 28.31 -3.30 19.55
N ALA A 43 28.91 -4.26 18.82
CA ALA A 43 28.73 -4.39 17.38
C ALA A 43 27.26 -4.68 17.01
N LEU A 44 26.61 -5.61 17.72
CA LEU A 44 25.18 -5.92 17.55
C LEU A 44 24.30 -4.71 17.88
N GLY A 45 24.65 -3.92 18.89
CA GLY A 45 23.97 -2.68 19.25
C GLY A 45 24.02 -1.66 18.11
N LEU A 46 25.18 -1.49 17.47
CA LEU A 46 25.32 -0.62 16.30
C LEU A 46 24.48 -1.11 15.10
N VAL A 47 24.48 -2.41 14.82
CA VAL A 47 23.64 -2.98 13.76
C VAL A 47 22.16 -2.82 14.11
N ALA A 48 21.78 -2.98 15.38
CA ALA A 48 20.41 -2.82 15.84
C ALA A 48 19.91 -1.38 15.72
N THR A 49 20.73 -0.37 16.01
CA THR A 49 20.32 1.04 15.84
C THR A 49 20.12 1.39 14.37
N MET A 50 21.02 0.95 13.49
CA MET A 50 20.86 1.11 12.04
C MET A 50 19.62 0.38 11.51
N THR A 51 19.37 -0.84 12.00
CA THR A 51 18.18 -1.63 11.67
C THR A 51 16.90 -0.94 12.13
N ALA A 52 16.89 -0.37 13.34
CA ALA A 52 15.73 0.33 13.88
C ALA A 52 15.38 1.58 13.05
N ILE A 53 16.38 2.37 12.68
CA ILE A 53 16.20 3.54 11.79
C ILE A 53 15.66 3.06 10.44
N LEU A 54 16.28 2.04 9.85
CA LEU A 54 15.88 1.55 8.55
C LEU A 54 14.44 1.01 8.55
N LEU A 55 14.09 0.23 9.57
CA LEU A 55 12.73 -0.28 9.77
C LEU A 55 11.73 0.89 9.91
N GLY A 56 12.05 1.91 10.71
CA GLY A 56 11.19 3.10 10.86
C GLY A 56 10.99 3.87 9.55
N LEU A 57 12.05 4.03 8.75
CA LEU A 57 11.97 4.67 7.43
C LEU A 57 11.11 3.85 6.45
N LEU A 58 11.24 2.52 6.46
CA LEU A 58 10.44 1.63 5.62
C LEU A 58 8.96 1.67 6.01
N VAL A 59 8.63 1.64 7.31
CA VAL A 59 7.25 1.82 7.80
C VAL A 59 6.69 3.18 7.38
N SER A 60 7.47 4.25 7.58
CA SER A 60 7.06 5.60 7.22
C SER A 60 6.81 5.75 5.72
N SER A 61 7.71 5.21 4.89
CA SER A 61 7.59 5.23 3.43
C SER A 61 6.36 4.45 2.95
N ALA A 62 6.15 3.24 3.46
CA ALA A 62 4.98 2.44 3.11
C ALA A 62 3.68 3.13 3.54
N LYS A 63 3.65 3.70 4.75
CA LYS A 63 2.50 4.49 5.24
C LYS A 63 2.24 5.73 4.37
N ASN A 64 3.28 6.47 4.00
CA ASN A 64 3.13 7.69 3.20
C ASN A 64 2.60 7.37 1.79
N SER A 65 3.07 6.28 1.19
CA SER A 65 2.54 5.77 -0.08
C SER A 65 1.05 5.40 0.03
N PHE A 66 0.69 4.64 1.08
CA PHE A 66 -0.70 4.30 1.37
C PHE A 66 -1.60 5.54 1.57
N ASP A 67 -1.16 6.53 2.36
CA ASP A 67 -1.91 7.76 2.61
C ASP A 67 -2.06 8.61 1.35
N THR A 68 -1.04 8.64 0.48
CA THR A 68 -1.09 9.34 -0.80
C THR A 68 -2.12 8.70 -1.73
N ALA A 69 -2.05 7.38 -1.93
CA ALA A 69 -3.02 6.64 -2.72
C ALA A 69 -4.46 6.82 -2.18
N ARG A 70 -4.62 6.83 -0.85
CA ARG A 70 -5.92 7.10 -0.22
C ARG A 70 -6.43 8.51 -0.52
N SER A 71 -5.56 9.51 -0.44
CA SER A 71 -5.89 10.91 -0.76
C SER A 71 -6.31 11.06 -2.21
N GLU A 72 -5.60 10.41 -3.14
CA GLU A 72 -5.93 10.43 -4.57
C GLU A 72 -7.28 9.80 -4.86
N VAL A 73 -7.62 8.67 -4.23
CA VAL A 73 -8.96 8.06 -4.34
C VAL A 73 -10.06 9.01 -3.84
N ILE A 74 -9.83 9.70 -2.72
CA ILE A 74 -10.78 10.70 -2.20
C ILE A 74 -10.93 11.86 -3.19
N GLN A 75 -9.83 12.40 -3.70
CA GLN A 75 -9.86 13.49 -4.69
C GLN A 75 -10.57 13.09 -5.98
N MET A 76 -10.32 11.87 -6.46
CA MET A 76 -11.00 11.32 -7.64
C MET A 76 -12.51 11.24 -7.41
N SER A 77 -12.94 10.72 -6.25
CA SER A 77 -14.37 10.64 -5.89
C SER A 77 -15.06 12.01 -5.83
N ALA A 78 -14.35 13.04 -5.34
CA ALA A 78 -14.85 14.41 -5.26
C ALA A 78 -14.96 15.06 -6.65
N LYS A 79 -13.93 14.90 -7.50
CA LYS A 79 -13.92 15.42 -8.88
C LYS A 79 -15.00 14.77 -9.74
N ILE A 80 -15.25 13.47 -9.56
CA ILE A 80 -16.36 12.76 -10.23
C ILE A 80 -17.71 13.37 -9.82
N ALA A 81 -17.93 13.61 -8.53
CA ALA A 81 -19.18 14.22 -8.06
C ALA A 81 -19.37 15.66 -8.59
N LEU A 82 -18.28 16.43 -8.69
CA LEU A 82 -18.31 17.77 -9.28
C LEU A 82 -18.59 17.73 -10.79
N LEU A 83 -17.99 16.79 -11.51
CA LEU A 83 -18.24 16.60 -12.94
C LEU A 83 -19.72 16.29 -13.20
N ASP A 84 -20.33 15.40 -12.41
CA ASP A 84 -21.76 15.11 -12.52
C ASP A 84 -22.63 16.34 -12.22
N ARG A 85 -22.27 17.13 -11.19
CA ARG A 85 -22.94 18.40 -10.88
C ARG A 85 -22.93 19.36 -12.09
N ILE A 86 -21.79 19.49 -12.76
CA ILE A 86 -21.64 20.34 -13.96
C ILE A 86 -22.49 19.80 -15.11
N LEU A 87 -22.51 18.47 -15.32
CA LEU A 87 -23.34 17.86 -16.35
C LEU A 87 -24.84 18.08 -16.07
N VAL A 88 -25.27 18.01 -14.80
CA VAL A 88 -26.64 18.33 -14.39
C VAL A 88 -26.99 19.80 -14.67
N LEU A 89 -26.08 20.73 -14.33
CA LEU A 89 -26.24 22.16 -14.58
C LEU A 89 -26.30 22.50 -16.08
N TYR A 90 -25.58 21.76 -16.92
CA TYR A 90 -25.59 21.93 -18.37
C TYR A 90 -26.97 21.61 -18.99
N GLY A 91 -27.71 20.67 -18.38
CA GLY A 91 -29.07 20.31 -18.76
C GLY A 91 -29.18 18.97 -19.50
N LYS A 92 -30.37 18.67 -20.06
CA LYS A 92 -30.75 17.33 -20.57
C LYS A 92 -29.86 16.76 -21.69
N GLN A 93 -29.10 17.61 -22.39
CA GLN A 93 -28.17 17.18 -23.44
C GLN A 93 -27.00 16.32 -22.91
N THR A 94 -26.80 16.26 -21.58
CA THR A 94 -25.72 15.48 -20.94
C THR A 94 -26.14 14.10 -20.46
N GLU A 95 -27.38 13.66 -20.68
CA GLU A 95 -27.86 12.36 -20.17
C GLU A 95 -26.96 11.19 -20.58
N ASP A 96 -26.48 11.17 -21.82
CA ASP A 96 -25.56 10.13 -22.31
C ASP A 96 -24.18 10.24 -21.66
N ALA A 97 -23.66 11.45 -21.45
CA ALA A 97 -22.41 11.67 -20.74
C ALA A 97 -22.50 11.25 -19.26
N ARG A 98 -23.62 11.52 -18.58
CA ARG A 98 -23.85 11.08 -17.20
C ARG A 98 -23.96 9.55 -17.07
N ARG A 99 -24.64 8.90 -18.02
CA ARG A 99 -24.70 7.43 -18.11
C ARG A 99 -23.30 6.84 -18.29
N ALA A 100 -22.54 7.35 -19.26
CA ALA A 100 -21.16 6.92 -19.50
C ALA A 100 -20.25 7.14 -18.28
N LEU A 101 -20.40 8.28 -17.57
CA LEU A 101 -19.67 8.56 -16.33
C LEU A 101 -20.01 7.53 -15.25
N ARG A 102 -21.30 7.27 -15.01
CA ARG A 102 -21.76 6.30 -14.00
C ARG A 102 -21.26 4.89 -14.30
N ASP A 103 -21.35 4.44 -15.54
CA ASP A 103 -20.88 3.11 -15.94
C ASP A 103 -19.37 2.97 -15.81
N SER A 104 -18.63 4.03 -16.15
CA SER A 104 -17.17 4.10 -15.97
C SER A 104 -16.77 3.99 -14.49
N VAL A 105 -17.49 4.69 -13.60
CA VAL A 105 -17.24 4.66 -12.16
C VAL A 105 -17.64 3.30 -11.57
N ALA A 106 -18.78 2.74 -11.96
CA ALA A 106 -19.23 1.43 -11.51
C ALA A 106 -18.25 0.32 -11.88
N GLU A 107 -17.74 0.34 -13.12
CA GLU A 107 -16.74 -0.62 -13.58
C GLU A 107 -15.40 -0.40 -12.90
N GLY A 108 -14.96 0.85 -12.71
CA GLY A 108 -13.74 1.17 -11.96
C GLY A 108 -13.79 0.64 -10.52
N VAL A 109 -14.92 0.83 -9.82
CA VAL A 109 -15.13 0.27 -8.48
C VAL A 109 -15.09 -1.25 -8.50
N ARG A 110 -15.70 -1.91 -9.49
CA ARG A 110 -15.70 -3.38 -9.61
C ARG A 110 -14.31 -3.96 -9.86
N ARG A 111 -13.48 -3.30 -10.66
CA ARG A 111 -12.12 -3.74 -11.00
C ARG A 111 -11.12 -3.49 -9.87
N THR A 112 -11.23 -2.34 -9.20
CA THR A 112 -10.32 -1.99 -8.11
C THR A 112 -10.72 -2.66 -6.79
N TRP A 113 -12.03 -2.85 -6.53
CA TRP A 113 -12.55 -3.56 -5.34
C TRP A 113 -13.47 -4.73 -5.73
N PRO A 114 -12.90 -5.87 -6.17
CA PRO A 114 -13.70 -7.04 -6.53
C PRO A 114 -14.47 -7.60 -5.32
N PRO A 115 -15.74 -8.00 -5.48
CA PRO A 115 -16.53 -8.59 -4.42
C PRO A 115 -15.85 -9.86 -3.88
N GLY A 116 -15.57 -9.88 -2.59
CA GLY A 116 -14.91 -10.99 -1.90
C GLY A 116 -13.39 -10.88 -1.75
N GLY A 117 -12.74 -9.80 -2.21
CA GLY A 117 -11.33 -9.48 -1.87
C GLY A 117 -10.26 -10.51 -2.29
N ARG A 118 -10.65 -11.50 -3.11
CA ARG A 118 -9.79 -12.63 -3.52
C ARG A 118 -9.10 -12.42 -4.87
N ARG A 119 -9.56 -11.47 -5.68
CA ARG A 119 -8.92 -11.12 -6.95
C ARG A 119 -7.96 -9.94 -6.73
N PRO A 120 -6.78 -9.94 -7.37
CA PRO A 120 -5.91 -8.77 -7.37
C PRO A 120 -6.70 -7.56 -7.89
N ALA A 121 -6.56 -6.41 -7.24
CA ALA A 121 -7.11 -5.17 -7.77
C ALA A 121 -6.47 -4.91 -9.14
N THR A 122 -7.29 -4.77 -10.17
CA THR A 122 -6.82 -4.45 -11.52
C THR A 122 -6.92 -2.94 -11.69
N LEU A 123 -5.77 -2.27 -11.65
CA LEU A 123 -5.65 -0.82 -11.82
C LEU A 123 -5.48 -0.41 -13.29
N ASP A 124 -5.47 -1.36 -14.23
CA ASP A 124 -5.25 -1.10 -15.65
C ASP A 124 -6.24 -0.08 -16.21
N PRO A 125 -5.79 0.78 -17.13
CA PRO A 125 -6.64 1.80 -17.73
C PRO A 125 -7.75 1.12 -18.52
N ASN A 126 -8.99 1.53 -18.23
CA ASN A 126 -10.11 1.25 -19.12
C ASN A 126 -10.20 2.42 -20.11
N GLU A 127 -9.21 2.51 -21.00
CA GLU A 127 -9.08 3.59 -22.00
C GLU A 127 -10.38 3.77 -22.77
N GLN A 128 -11.02 2.66 -23.14
CA GLN A 128 -12.31 2.63 -23.84
C GLN A 128 -13.44 3.38 -23.12
N MET A 129 -13.53 3.34 -21.79
CA MET A 129 -14.58 4.06 -21.05
C MET A 129 -14.24 5.54 -20.86
N GLY A 130 -12.96 5.85 -20.66
CA GLY A 130 -12.48 7.23 -20.62
C GLY A 130 -12.73 7.94 -21.94
N ASP A 131 -12.46 7.25 -23.05
CA ASP A 131 -12.70 7.71 -24.41
C ASP A 131 -14.20 7.88 -24.69
N ALA A 132 -15.04 6.96 -24.20
CA ALA A 132 -16.50 7.08 -24.35
C ALA A 132 -17.06 8.31 -23.62
N LEU A 133 -16.60 8.59 -22.40
CA LEU A 133 -16.98 9.79 -21.67
C LEU A 133 -16.45 11.07 -22.34
N TYR A 134 -15.21 11.02 -22.85
CA TYR A 134 -14.61 12.14 -23.57
C TYR A 134 -15.35 12.44 -24.88
N ALA A 135 -15.71 11.40 -25.64
CA ALA A 135 -16.51 11.52 -26.84
C ALA A 135 -17.90 12.11 -26.54
N ALA A 136 -18.56 11.65 -25.48
CA ALA A 136 -19.86 12.18 -25.06
C ALA A 136 -19.80 13.66 -24.70
N ILE A 137 -18.79 14.10 -23.92
CA ILE A 137 -18.59 15.52 -23.56
C ILE A 137 -18.20 16.35 -24.78
N SER A 138 -17.38 15.81 -25.69
CA SER A 138 -16.93 16.53 -26.90
C SER A 138 -18.07 16.80 -27.88
N GLN A 139 -19.04 15.90 -27.97
CA GLN A 139 -20.22 16.02 -28.84
C GLN A 139 -21.28 17.02 -28.34
N LEU A 140 -21.17 17.53 -27.11
CA LEU A 140 -22.04 18.61 -26.63
C LEU A 140 -21.92 19.85 -27.51
N ALA A 141 -23.04 20.33 -28.06
CA ALA A 141 -23.12 21.57 -28.81
C ALA A 141 -23.60 22.70 -27.89
N PRO A 142 -22.72 23.58 -27.39
CA PRO A 142 -23.13 24.67 -26.50
C PRO A 142 -23.95 25.70 -27.27
N MET A 143 -25.13 26.01 -26.73
CA MET A 143 -26.08 26.96 -27.31
C MET A 143 -25.92 28.39 -26.74
N ASP A 144 -25.25 28.52 -25.60
CA ASP A 144 -25.02 29.79 -24.88
C ASP A 144 -23.60 29.85 -24.28
N ASP A 145 -23.12 31.05 -23.95
CA ASP A 145 -21.79 31.27 -23.37
C ASP A 145 -21.65 30.59 -22.00
N ALA A 146 -22.73 30.49 -21.22
CA ALA A 146 -22.76 29.72 -19.98
C ALA A 146 -22.51 28.22 -20.21
N GLN A 147 -23.11 27.63 -21.26
CA GLN A 147 -22.87 26.23 -21.63
C GLN A 147 -21.46 26.02 -22.16
N ARG A 148 -20.90 27.00 -22.89
CA ARG A 148 -19.51 26.95 -23.35
C ARG A 148 -18.52 26.93 -22.18
N ALA A 149 -18.76 27.73 -21.14
CA ALA A 149 -17.98 27.72 -19.91
C ALA A 149 -18.07 26.38 -19.16
N LEU A 150 -19.28 25.84 -18.97
CA LEU A 150 -19.50 24.55 -18.31
C LEU A 150 -18.83 23.39 -19.07
N LYS A 151 -18.87 23.40 -20.42
CA LYS A 151 -18.16 22.40 -21.24
C LYS A 151 -16.65 22.47 -21.02
N ALA A 152 -16.06 23.68 -21.01
CA ALA A 152 -14.63 23.87 -20.78
C ALA A 152 -14.21 23.38 -19.38
N GLU A 153 -15.03 23.64 -18.36
CA GLU A 153 -14.79 23.16 -17.00
C GLU A 153 -14.88 21.62 -16.90
N ALA A 154 -15.87 21.02 -17.56
CA ALA A 154 -16.02 19.56 -17.64
C ALA A 154 -14.81 18.88 -18.31
N VAL A 155 -14.31 19.43 -19.42
CA VAL A 155 -13.10 18.95 -20.10
C VAL A 155 -11.87 19.09 -19.19
N THR A 156 -11.77 20.19 -18.44
CA THR A 156 -10.66 20.40 -17.50
C THR A 156 -10.67 19.37 -16.36
N LEU A 157 -11.84 19.09 -15.78
CA LEU A 157 -11.98 18.05 -14.75
C LEU A 157 -11.66 16.65 -15.29
N MET A 158 -12.02 16.36 -16.53
CA MET A 158 -11.67 15.10 -17.21
C MET A 158 -10.17 14.90 -17.32
N ILE A 159 -9.44 15.94 -17.75
CA ILE A 159 -7.98 15.90 -17.83
C ILE A 159 -7.37 15.65 -16.44
N GLN A 160 -7.84 16.37 -15.41
CA GLN A 160 -7.38 16.18 -14.03
C GLN A 160 -7.69 14.79 -13.48
N LEU A 161 -8.82 14.18 -13.85
CA LEU A 161 -9.16 12.81 -13.49
C LEU A 161 -8.24 11.80 -14.17
N ALA A 162 -7.91 12.02 -15.44
CA ALA A 162 -6.95 11.19 -16.17
C ALA A 162 -5.54 11.28 -15.56
N GLU A 163 -5.09 12.48 -15.19
CA GLU A 163 -3.83 12.71 -14.49
C GLU A 163 -3.80 11.98 -13.14
N LEU A 164 -4.83 12.16 -12.30
CA LEU A 164 -4.93 11.47 -11.00
C LEU A 164 -4.90 9.95 -11.16
N ARG A 165 -5.58 9.41 -12.18
CA ARG A 165 -5.58 7.97 -12.44
C ARG A 165 -4.20 7.46 -12.87
N SER A 166 -3.50 8.21 -13.72
CA SER A 166 -2.14 7.91 -14.13
C SER A 166 -1.18 7.95 -12.93
N LEU A 167 -1.35 8.90 -12.02
CA LEU A 167 -0.57 9.00 -10.78
C LEU A 167 -0.81 7.81 -9.86
N VAL A 168 -2.07 7.43 -9.60
CA VAL A 168 -2.40 6.24 -8.79
C VAL A 168 -1.74 4.99 -9.38
N GLN A 169 -1.74 4.86 -10.71
CA GLN A 169 -1.13 3.73 -11.40
C GLN A 169 0.40 3.73 -11.30
N ALA A 170 1.04 4.88 -11.51
CA ALA A 170 2.49 5.02 -11.37
C ALA A 170 2.95 4.76 -9.92
N GLN A 171 2.15 5.17 -8.93
CA GLN A 171 2.40 4.94 -7.51
C GLN A 171 2.09 3.52 -7.04
N ALA A 172 1.30 2.76 -7.80
CA ALA A 172 1.02 1.35 -7.51
C ALA A 172 2.23 0.43 -7.75
N VAL A 173 3.31 0.94 -8.38
CA VAL A 173 4.60 0.27 -8.41
C VAL A 173 5.21 0.38 -7.01
N SER A 174 5.48 -0.76 -6.36
CA SER A 174 6.04 -0.84 -4.99
C SER A 174 7.03 0.28 -4.73
N SER A 175 6.65 1.22 -3.85
CA SER A 175 7.52 2.33 -3.45
C SER A 175 8.72 1.82 -2.66
N LEU A 176 8.64 0.59 -2.16
CA LEU A 176 9.70 -0.06 -1.41
C LEU A 176 10.75 -0.72 -2.32
N SER A 177 11.99 -0.25 -2.19
CA SER A 177 13.16 -0.90 -2.78
C SER A 177 13.34 -2.31 -2.20
N ARG A 178 13.11 -3.35 -3.01
CA ARG A 178 13.34 -4.76 -2.61
C ARG A 178 14.74 -5.01 -2.01
N PRO A 179 15.84 -4.44 -2.56
CA PRO A 179 17.16 -4.52 -1.93
C PRO A 179 17.20 -4.07 -0.47
N LEU A 180 16.43 -3.03 -0.13
CA LEU A 180 16.41 -2.45 1.21
C LEU A 180 15.72 -3.37 2.22
N LEU A 181 14.64 -4.03 1.80
CA LEU A 181 14.02 -5.11 2.58
C LEU A 181 15.00 -6.27 2.77
N VAL A 182 15.69 -6.71 1.72
CA VAL A 182 16.67 -7.81 1.82
C VAL A 182 17.78 -7.46 2.81
N ALA A 183 18.33 -6.25 2.76
CA ALA A 183 19.33 -5.77 3.71
C ALA A 183 18.81 -5.78 5.15
N LEU A 184 17.57 -5.31 5.37
CA LEU A 184 16.91 -5.35 6.68
C LEU A 184 16.79 -6.79 7.21
N VAL A 185 16.36 -7.74 6.39
CA VAL A 185 16.24 -9.15 6.77
C VAL A 185 17.61 -9.73 7.15
N ILE A 186 18.66 -9.43 6.37
CA ILE A 186 20.02 -9.88 6.66
C ILE A 186 20.49 -9.34 8.02
N TRP A 187 20.30 -8.04 8.27
CA TRP A 187 20.69 -7.43 9.55
C TRP A 187 19.92 -8.04 10.73
N LEU A 188 18.62 -8.28 10.58
CA LEU A 188 17.82 -8.97 11.59
C LEU A 188 18.35 -10.39 11.87
N VAL A 189 18.68 -11.15 10.84
CA VAL A 189 19.29 -12.48 10.99
C VAL A 189 20.59 -12.39 11.79
N VAL A 190 21.47 -11.45 11.46
CA VAL A 190 22.74 -11.23 12.19
C VAL A 190 22.48 -10.87 13.66
N ILE A 191 21.51 -9.99 13.93
CA ILE A 191 21.15 -9.56 15.28
C ILE A 191 20.62 -10.74 16.12
N PHE A 192 19.63 -11.47 15.59
CA PHE A 192 19.03 -12.60 16.30
C PHE A 192 20.01 -13.75 16.47
N LEU A 193 20.87 -14.02 15.47
CA LEU A 193 21.93 -15.02 15.58
C LEU A 193 22.93 -14.65 16.66
N GLY A 194 23.39 -13.40 16.66
CA GLY A 194 24.36 -12.90 17.64
C GLY A 194 23.81 -12.96 19.06
N PHE A 195 22.57 -12.51 19.28
CA PHE A 195 21.92 -12.64 20.58
C PHE A 195 21.66 -14.10 20.97
N ALA A 196 21.27 -14.97 20.05
CA ALA A 196 21.05 -16.40 20.34
C ALA A 196 22.34 -17.13 20.74
N ILE A 197 23.48 -16.75 20.15
CA ILE A 197 24.80 -17.30 20.52
C ILE A 197 25.24 -16.78 21.89
N LEU A 198 24.94 -15.52 22.23
CA LEU A 198 25.35 -14.92 23.51
C LEU A 198 24.44 -15.31 24.67
N ALA A 199 23.14 -15.48 24.41
CA ALA A 199 22.10 -15.69 25.42
C ALA A 199 22.30 -16.99 26.21
N PRO A 200 22.18 -16.99 27.55
CA PRO A 200 22.16 -18.20 28.39
C PRO A 200 21.16 -19.26 27.88
N PRO A 201 21.41 -20.57 28.06
CA PRO A 201 20.55 -21.62 27.53
C PRO A 201 19.38 -21.85 28.51
N ASN A 202 18.64 -20.79 28.82
CA ASN A 202 17.48 -20.83 29.69
C ASN A 202 16.22 -20.49 28.90
N THR A 203 15.08 -20.95 29.39
CA THR A 203 13.79 -20.76 28.74
C THR A 203 13.45 -19.27 28.59
N THR A 204 13.81 -18.44 29.57
CA THR A 204 13.51 -17.01 29.60
C THR A 204 14.17 -16.26 28.43
N SER A 205 15.47 -16.49 28.18
CA SER A 205 16.16 -15.82 27.07
C SER A 205 15.65 -16.29 25.71
N THR A 206 15.33 -17.59 25.56
CA THR A 206 14.69 -18.08 24.33
C THR A 206 13.34 -17.44 24.11
N LEU A 207 12.50 -17.34 25.15
CA LEU A 207 11.18 -16.71 25.04
C LEU A 207 11.29 -15.22 24.67
N ALA A 208 12.25 -14.50 25.24
CA ALA A 208 12.50 -13.10 24.92
C ALA A 208 12.91 -12.92 23.44
N LEU A 209 13.77 -13.79 22.91
CA LEU A 209 14.15 -13.76 21.49
C LEU A 209 12.98 -14.11 20.57
N LEU A 210 12.14 -15.09 20.94
CA LEU A 210 10.94 -15.42 20.18
C LEU A 210 9.94 -14.26 20.16
N ALA A 211 9.73 -13.60 21.30
CA ALA A 211 8.89 -12.41 21.38
C ALA A 211 9.44 -11.26 20.52
N GLY A 212 10.76 -11.06 20.51
CA GLY A 212 11.42 -10.10 19.62
C GLY A 212 11.22 -10.43 18.14
N ALA A 213 11.41 -11.69 17.75
CA ALA A 213 11.22 -12.14 16.37
C ALA A 213 9.77 -11.98 15.92
N PHE A 214 8.81 -12.24 16.82
CA PHE A 214 7.39 -12.00 16.57
C PHE A 214 7.10 -10.51 16.35
N SER A 215 7.61 -9.63 17.23
CA SER A 215 7.43 -8.18 17.12
C SER A 215 7.95 -7.64 15.78
N VAL A 216 9.15 -8.04 15.38
CA VAL A 216 9.74 -7.65 14.08
C VAL A 216 8.96 -8.25 12.92
N GLY A 217 8.51 -9.50 13.03
CA GLY A 217 7.64 -10.14 12.03
C GLY A 217 6.36 -9.35 11.80
N CYS A 218 5.72 -8.87 12.88
CA CYS A 218 4.56 -7.98 12.81
C CYS A 218 4.89 -6.64 12.13
N ALA A 219 6.04 -6.04 12.42
CA ALA A 219 6.45 -4.78 11.79
C ALA A 219 6.66 -4.96 10.27
N VAL A 220 7.36 -6.02 9.85
CA VAL A 220 7.54 -6.35 8.42
C VAL A 220 6.21 -6.68 7.76
N PHE A 221 5.33 -7.40 8.45
CA PHE A 221 3.98 -7.65 7.96
C PHE A 221 3.22 -6.34 7.69
N ILE A 222 3.24 -5.38 8.61
CA ILE A 222 2.60 -4.07 8.42
C ILE A 222 3.22 -3.31 7.24
N ILE A 223 4.55 -3.32 7.09
CA ILE A 223 5.23 -2.68 5.95
C ILE A 223 4.71 -3.26 4.63
N LEU A 224 4.68 -4.59 4.51
CA LEU A 224 4.20 -5.25 3.31
C LEU A 224 2.72 -5.00 3.07
N GLU A 225 1.90 -4.99 4.12
CA GLU A 225 0.47 -4.70 4.01
C GLU A 225 0.21 -3.29 3.48
N LEU A 226 1.01 -2.32 3.92
CA LEU A 226 0.91 -0.92 3.48
C LEU A 226 1.47 -0.69 2.07
N ASP A 227 2.46 -1.49 1.63
CA ASP A 227 3.01 -1.43 0.26
C ASP A 227 1.98 -1.91 -0.80
N TYR A 228 0.94 -2.64 -0.39
CA TYR A 228 -0.16 -3.08 -1.27
C TYR A 228 -1.51 -2.43 -0.87
N PRO A 229 -1.75 -1.14 -1.16
CA PRO A 229 -2.89 -0.38 -0.64
C PRO A 229 -4.27 -0.90 -1.07
N PHE A 230 -4.35 -1.63 -2.18
CA PHE A 230 -5.57 -2.21 -2.72
C PHE A 230 -5.68 -3.73 -2.51
N ALA A 231 -4.63 -4.37 -1.97
CA ALA A 231 -4.59 -5.82 -1.75
C ALA A 231 -4.10 -6.14 -0.33
N GLY A 232 -5.00 -6.64 0.53
CA GLY A 232 -4.65 -6.95 1.91
C GLY A 232 -5.86 -6.85 2.85
N VAL A 233 -5.58 -7.07 4.13
CA VAL A 233 -6.44 -6.82 5.29
C VAL A 233 -6.63 -5.31 5.49
N VAL A 234 -5.55 -4.52 5.41
CA VAL A 234 -5.60 -3.05 5.48
C VAL A 234 -5.71 -2.48 4.07
N ARG A 235 -6.93 -2.46 3.54
CA ARG A 235 -7.23 -1.91 2.21
C ARG A 235 -7.79 -0.49 2.31
N ILE A 236 -7.53 0.32 1.28
CA ILE A 236 -8.25 1.59 1.10
C ILE A 236 -9.75 1.27 1.00
N PRO A 237 -10.61 1.90 1.83
CA PRO A 237 -12.04 1.63 1.79
C PRO A 237 -12.65 2.11 0.47
N SER A 238 -13.53 1.30 -0.11
CA SER A 238 -14.28 1.67 -1.32
C SER A 238 -15.42 2.67 -1.03
N GLU A 239 -15.69 2.97 0.24
CA GLU A 239 -16.80 3.81 0.69
C GLU A 239 -16.88 5.19 0.00
N PRO A 240 -15.80 5.97 -0.18
CA PRO A 240 -15.88 7.27 -0.86
C PRO A 240 -16.44 7.12 -2.28
N MET A 241 -15.94 6.14 -3.03
CA MET A 241 -16.33 5.93 -4.42
C MET A 241 -17.73 5.31 -4.55
N ILE A 242 -18.11 4.40 -3.63
CA ILE A 242 -19.47 3.86 -3.54
C ILE A 242 -20.48 4.96 -3.20
N ARG A 243 -20.15 5.87 -2.27
CA ARG A 243 -21.01 7.01 -1.94
C ARG A 243 -21.20 7.93 -3.14
N THR A 244 -20.14 8.20 -3.89
CA THR A 244 -20.25 8.95 -5.15
C THR A 244 -21.15 8.21 -6.13
N LEU A 245 -20.97 6.91 -6.33
CA LEU A 245 -21.82 6.12 -7.23
C LEU A 245 -23.30 6.12 -6.81
N ASP A 246 -23.60 6.03 -5.52
CA ASP A 246 -24.96 6.14 -4.99
C ASP A 246 -25.55 7.53 -5.25
N HIS A 247 -24.74 8.60 -5.11
CA HIS A 247 -25.15 9.96 -5.45
C HIS A 247 -25.49 10.11 -6.94
N LEU A 248 -24.61 9.63 -7.83
CA LEU A 248 -24.84 9.61 -9.28
C LEU A 248 -26.14 8.86 -9.62
N SER A 249 -26.42 7.77 -8.90
CA SER A 249 -27.59 6.94 -9.16
C SER A 249 -28.91 7.63 -8.85
N LYS A 250 -28.94 8.45 -7.79
CA LYS A 250 -30.13 9.19 -7.35
C LYS A 250 -30.46 10.38 -8.25
N GLN A 251 -29.48 10.93 -8.96
CA GLN A 251 -29.69 12.08 -9.86
C GLN A 251 -30.00 11.69 -11.31
N THR A 252 -29.85 10.40 -11.66
CA THR A 252 -30.12 9.87 -13.01
C THR A 252 -31.48 9.19 -13.12
N SER A 253 -32.13 8.85 -11.99
CA SER A 253 -33.50 8.31 -11.95
C SER A 253 -34.54 9.43 -11.89
#